data_AF-A0A3M2FKV6-F1
#
_entry.id   AF-A0A3M2FKV6-F1
#
_cell.length_a   1.000
_cell.length_b   1.000
_cell.length_c   1.000
_cell.angle_alpha   90.00
_cell.angle_beta   90.00
_cell.angle_gamma   90.00
#
_symmetry.space_group_name_H-M   'P 1'
#
loop_
_entity.id
_entity.type
_entity.pdbx_description
1 polymer ?
#
loop_
_entity_poly.entity_id
_entity_poly.type
_entity_poly.pdbx_seq_one_letter_code
_entity_poly.pdbx_strand_id
1 'polypeptide(L)'
;MTFRTLAVGHLFLLFVSLLHAQSMRGVVISVTDSLPVAEANVYFEHSEQGVTTDSSGYFILKTGGYADNAVLIIHHIAYNVLRLPLKQARLQKVFILTPAVRTLNRIVVRETRAQTLLRHDLSASVTVLNASVFEGRG
;
A
#
# COMPACT_ATOMS: atom_id res chain seq x y z
N MET A 1 31.47 53.56 -5.69
CA MET A 1 31.94 52.17 -5.90
C MET A 1 31.04 51.12 -5.23
N THR A 2 29.85 51.49 -4.76
CA THR A 2 28.95 50.64 -3.94
C THR A 2 27.90 49.86 -4.75
N PHE A 3 27.50 50.36 -5.92
CA PHE A 3 26.50 49.70 -6.77
C PHE A 3 27.02 48.39 -7.39
N ARG A 4 28.32 48.36 -7.75
CA ARG A 4 28.98 47.15 -8.28
C ARG A 4 29.12 46.06 -7.23
N THR A 5 29.44 46.40 -5.98
CA THR A 5 29.55 45.43 -4.88
C THR A 5 28.18 44.91 -4.43
N LEU A 6 27.15 45.76 -4.46
CA LEU A 6 25.75 45.35 -4.24
C LEU A 6 25.27 44.36 -5.30
N ALA A 7 25.54 44.62 -6.58
CA ALA A 7 25.17 43.73 -7.68
C ALA A 7 25.89 42.37 -7.60
N VAL A 8 27.19 42.36 -7.26
CA VAL A 8 27.96 41.11 -7.06
C VAL A 8 27.43 40.33 -5.86
N GLY A 9 27.06 41.02 -4.77
CA GLY A 9 26.45 40.38 -3.60
C GLY A 9 25.09 39.74 -3.92
N HIS A 10 24.23 40.41 -4.70
CA HIS A 10 22.95 39.86 -5.13
C HIS A 10 23.12 38.66 -6.08
N LEU A 11 24.09 38.74 -7.00
CA LEU A 11 24.42 37.64 -7.89
C LEU A 11 24.94 36.41 -7.12
N PHE A 12 25.74 36.63 -6.08
CA PHE A 12 26.22 35.57 -5.20
C PHE A 12 25.08 34.92 -4.40
N LEU A 13 24.13 35.70 -3.89
CA LEU A 13 23.00 35.19 -3.11
C LEU A 13 22.04 34.35 -3.97
N LEU A 14 21.82 34.75 -5.22
CA LEU A 14 21.06 33.96 -6.20
C LEU A 14 21.77 32.66 -6.60
N PHE A 15 23.10 32.60 -6.55
CA PHE A 15 23.84 31.39 -6.88
C PHE A 15 23.71 30.30 -5.79
N VAL A 16 23.65 30.70 -4.51
CA VAL A 16 23.54 29.76 -3.38
C VAL A 16 22.14 29.13 -3.28
N SER A 17 21.09 29.82 -3.71
CA SER A 17 19.72 29.29 -3.67
C SER A 17 19.49 28.16 -4.68
N LEU A 18 20.20 28.16 -5.82
CA LEU A 18 20.12 27.10 -6.84
C LEU A 18 20.66 25.74 -6.34
N LEU A 19 21.51 25.72 -5.32
CA LEU A 19 22.13 24.49 -4.77
C LEU A 19 21.17 23.66 -3.90
N HIS A 20 20.02 24.20 -3.51
CA HIS A 20 19.05 23.52 -2.62
C HIS A 20 18.08 22.59 -3.36
N ALA A 21 18.15 22.49 -4.69
CA ALA A 21 17.25 21.67 -5.51
C ALA A 21 17.72 20.21 -5.68
N GLN A 22 18.13 19.54 -4.60
CA GLN A 22 18.55 18.14 -4.67
C GLN A 22 17.34 17.22 -4.95
N SER A 23 17.47 16.34 -5.94
CA SER A 23 16.44 15.37 -6.31
C SER A 23 17.03 13.97 -6.45
N MET A 24 16.22 12.97 -6.12
CA MET A 24 16.48 11.55 -6.32
C MET A 24 15.59 11.03 -7.43
N ARG A 25 16.10 10.07 -8.21
CA ARG A 25 15.37 9.44 -9.30
C ARG A 25 15.57 7.94 -9.21
N GLY A 26 14.57 7.18 -9.65
CA GLY A 26 14.65 5.74 -9.67
C GLY A 26 13.49 5.11 -10.40
N VAL A 27 13.56 3.78 -10.51
CA VAL A 27 12.54 2.94 -11.10
C VAL A 27 12.07 1.93 -10.07
N VAL A 28 10.76 1.75 -9.94
CA VAL A 28 10.15 0.74 -9.08
C VAL A 28 9.74 -0.45 -9.94
N ILE A 29 10.17 -1.64 -9.55
CA ILE A 29 9.86 -2.90 -10.24
C ILE A 29 9.30 -3.95 -9.29
N SER A 30 8.54 -4.89 -9.83
CA SER A 30 8.06 -6.06 -9.10
C SER A 30 9.13 -7.16 -9.05
N VAL A 31 9.27 -7.80 -7.90
CA VAL A 31 10.18 -8.95 -7.74
C VAL A 31 9.75 -10.18 -8.55
N THR A 32 8.46 -10.27 -8.90
CA THR A 32 7.87 -11.49 -9.48
C THR A 32 8.20 -11.63 -10.95
N ASP A 33 8.11 -10.54 -11.69
CA ASP A 33 8.14 -10.48 -13.15
C ASP A 33 9.13 -9.42 -13.66
N SER A 34 9.79 -8.68 -12.75
CA SER A 34 10.67 -7.56 -13.08
C SER A 34 9.99 -6.46 -13.89
N LEU A 35 8.66 -6.43 -13.90
CA LEU A 35 7.91 -5.40 -14.61
C LEU A 35 7.84 -4.11 -13.78
N PRO A 36 7.77 -2.94 -14.44
CA PRO A 36 7.62 -1.68 -13.74
C PRO A 36 6.32 -1.61 -12.94
N VAL A 37 6.39 -1.01 -11.76
CA VAL A 37 5.21 -0.75 -10.92
C VAL A 37 4.80 0.69 -11.11
N ALA A 38 3.75 0.90 -11.91
CA ALA A 38 3.10 2.20 -12.06
C ALA A 38 2.27 2.55 -10.83
N GLU A 39 1.97 3.85 -10.67
CA GLU A 39 1.08 4.36 -9.62
C GLU A 39 1.51 4.05 -8.17
N ALA A 40 2.79 3.75 -7.95
CA ALA A 40 3.37 3.60 -6.62
C ALA A 40 3.68 4.97 -6.02
N ASN A 41 3.26 5.20 -4.78
CA ASN A 41 3.53 6.41 -4.03
C ASN A 41 4.93 6.36 -3.41
N VAL A 42 5.73 7.38 -3.67
CA VAL A 42 7.11 7.53 -3.18
C VAL A 42 7.21 8.82 -2.37
N TYR A 43 7.43 8.70 -1.07
CA TYR A 43 7.38 9.83 -0.13
C TYR A 43 8.28 9.59 1.08
N PHE A 44 8.55 10.63 1.87
CA PHE A 44 9.25 10.49 3.14
C PHE A 44 8.27 10.25 4.29
N GLU A 45 8.69 9.47 5.28
CA GLU A 45 7.91 9.29 6.50
C GLU A 45 7.60 10.65 7.17
N HIS A 46 6.33 10.83 7.56
CA HIS A 46 5.80 12.10 8.08
C HIS A 46 5.79 13.29 7.10
N SER A 47 6.02 13.07 5.81
CA SER A 47 5.89 14.09 4.77
C SER A 47 4.52 14.00 4.08
N GLU A 48 3.91 15.15 3.83
CA GLU A 48 2.76 15.29 2.91
C GLU A 48 3.20 15.43 1.44
N GLN A 49 4.48 15.67 1.20
CA GLN A 49 5.07 15.75 -0.13
C GLN A 49 5.54 14.36 -0.59
N GLY A 50 5.04 13.95 -1.75
CA GLY A 50 5.39 12.70 -2.41
C GLY A 50 5.20 12.82 -3.92
N VAL A 51 5.63 11.77 -4.62
CA VAL A 51 5.41 11.62 -6.06
C VAL A 51 4.86 10.23 -6.34
N THR A 52 4.23 10.08 -7.49
CA THR A 52 3.68 8.80 -7.95
C THR A 52 4.51 8.33 -9.15
N THR A 53 4.80 7.03 -9.22
CA THR A 53 5.51 6.46 -10.36
C THR A 53 4.67 6.49 -11.64
N ASP A 54 5.32 6.73 -12.77
CA ASP A 54 4.67 6.70 -14.09
C ASP A 54 4.49 5.27 -14.63
N SER A 55 3.99 5.13 -15.86
CA SER A 55 3.77 3.84 -16.52
C SER A 55 5.04 3.01 -16.73
N SER A 56 6.22 3.64 -16.68
CA SER A 56 7.53 2.98 -16.73
C SER A 56 8.09 2.68 -15.33
N GLY A 57 7.30 2.91 -14.27
CA GLY A 57 7.69 2.77 -12.88
C GLY A 57 8.69 3.84 -12.41
N TYR A 58 8.92 4.88 -13.22
CA TYR A 58 9.92 5.89 -12.94
C TYR A 58 9.36 7.01 -12.04
N PHE A 59 10.23 7.58 -11.20
CA PHE A 59 9.89 8.73 -10.35
C PHE A 59 11.06 9.71 -10.20
N ILE A 60 10.73 10.96 -9.87
CA ILE A 60 11.68 11.98 -9.44
C ILE A 60 11.15 12.63 -8.16
N LEU A 61 11.82 12.40 -7.02
CA LEU A 61 11.45 12.97 -5.73
C LEU A 61 12.44 14.06 -5.31
N LYS A 62 11.95 15.20 -4.82
CA LYS A 62 12.80 16.23 -4.21
C LYS A 62 13.28 15.74 -2.84
N THR A 63 14.58 15.82 -2.61
CA THR A 63 15.23 15.36 -1.37
C THR A 63 15.87 16.50 -0.57
N GLY A 64 15.84 17.73 -1.11
CA GLY A 64 16.28 18.92 -0.37
C GLY A 64 15.50 19.07 0.94
N GLY A 65 16.21 19.27 2.04
CA GLY A 65 15.62 19.41 3.38
C GLY A 65 15.47 18.11 4.18
N TYR A 66 15.73 16.94 3.59
CA TYR A 66 15.69 15.66 4.29
C TYR A 66 17.09 15.22 4.74
N ALA A 67 17.20 14.77 6.00
CA ALA A 67 18.42 14.19 6.54
C ALA A 67 18.67 12.78 5.95
N ASP A 68 19.92 12.34 5.98
CA ASP A 68 20.33 11.03 5.43
C ASP A 68 19.65 9.82 6.11
N ASN A 69 19.16 9.99 7.33
CA ASN A 69 18.40 8.98 8.08
C ASN A 69 16.88 9.07 7.86
N ALA A 70 16.38 10.06 7.11
CA ALA A 70 14.96 10.14 6.77
C ALA A 70 14.53 8.87 6.03
N VAL A 71 13.36 8.34 6.40
CA VAL A 71 12.85 7.08 5.84
C VAL A 71 12.08 7.37 4.56
N LEU A 72 12.59 6.87 3.43
CA LEU A 72 11.85 6.81 2.18
C LEU A 72 10.86 5.64 2.23
N ILE A 73 9.62 5.91 1.86
CA ILE A 73 8.53 4.94 1.78
C ILE A 73 8.08 4.83 0.33
N ILE A 74 8.03 3.60 -0.17
CA ILE A 74 7.43 3.26 -1.47
C ILE A 74 6.23 2.34 -1.20
N HIS A 75 5.03 2.79 -1.56
CA HIS A 75 3.79 2.10 -1.26
C HIS A 75 2.89 1.98 -2.49
N HIS A 76 2.40 0.77 -2.72
CA HIS A 76 1.40 0.45 -3.72
C HIS A 76 0.41 -0.56 -3.13
N ILE A 77 -0.87 -0.48 -3.52
CA ILE A 77 -1.95 -1.30 -2.93
C ILE A 77 -1.72 -2.81 -3.03
N ALA A 78 -1.07 -3.26 -4.10
CA ALA A 78 -0.82 -4.67 -4.38
C ALA A 78 0.51 -5.23 -3.80
N TYR A 79 1.33 -4.39 -3.19
CA TYR A 79 2.68 -4.77 -2.73
C TYR A 79 2.89 -4.44 -1.25
N ASN A 80 3.89 -5.10 -0.66
CA ASN A 80 4.39 -4.74 0.65
C ASN A 80 5.10 -3.39 0.59
N VAL A 81 4.93 -2.60 1.65
CA VAL A 81 5.56 -1.28 1.77
C VAL A 81 7.07 -1.44 1.89
N LEU A 82 7.82 -0.82 0.99
CA LEU A 82 9.27 -0.74 1.10
C LEU A 82 9.64 0.50 1.93
N ARG A 83 10.49 0.31 2.93
CA ARG A 83 11.01 1.36 3.80
C ARG A 83 12.52 1.32 3.80
N LEU A 84 13.17 2.44 3.54
CA LEU A 84 14.63 2.51 3.62
C LEU A 84 15.13 3.92 3.95
N PRO A 85 16.24 4.06 4.68
CA PRO A 85 16.90 5.35 4.89
C PRO A 85 17.33 6.01 3.57
N LEU A 86 17.21 7.33 3.50
CA LEU A 86 17.58 8.14 2.33
C LEU A 86 19.03 7.87 1.88
N LYS A 87 19.96 7.72 2.82
CA LYS A 87 21.36 7.37 2.53
C LYS A 87 21.48 6.09 1.71
N GLN A 88 20.70 5.06 2.04
CA GLN A 88 20.69 3.80 1.31
C GLN A 88 19.98 3.97 -0.04
N ALA A 89 18.87 4.72 -0.07
CA ALA A 89 18.11 5.00 -1.28
C ALA A 89 18.95 5.73 -2.33
N ARG A 90 19.84 6.64 -1.92
CA ARG A 90 20.75 7.39 -2.80
C ARG A 90 21.76 6.51 -3.52
N LEU A 91 22.06 5.34 -2.99
CA LEU A 91 22.96 4.36 -3.60
C LEU A 91 22.24 3.46 -4.60
N GLN A 92 20.91 3.50 -4.64
CA GLN A 92 20.07 2.63 -5.47
C GLN A 92 19.37 3.44 -6.56
N LYS A 93 19.24 2.85 -7.74
CA LYS A 93 18.43 3.38 -8.84
C LYS A 93 17.17 2.56 -9.10
N VAL A 94 17.13 1.33 -8.58
CA VAL A 94 16.07 0.37 -8.80
C VAL A 94 15.56 -0.07 -7.43
N PHE A 95 14.25 0.02 -7.24
CA PHE A 95 13.56 -0.32 -6.01
C PHE A 95 12.62 -1.49 -6.29
N ILE A 96 12.75 -2.57 -5.51
CA ILE A 96 12.05 -3.83 -5.77
C ILE A 96 10.92 -3.98 -4.75
N LEU A 97 9.70 -4.18 -5.24
CA LEU A 97 8.52 -4.45 -4.42
C LEU A 97 8.14 -5.94 -4.45
N THR A 98 7.73 -6.45 -3.30
CA THR A 98 7.23 -7.82 -3.14
C THR A 98 5.71 -7.81 -3.02
N PRO A 99 4.96 -8.64 -3.78
CA PRO A 99 3.50 -8.68 -3.71
C PRO A 99 2.98 -8.91 -2.29
N ALA A 100 1.92 -8.18 -1.93
CA ALA A 100 1.21 -8.38 -0.68
C ALA A 100 0.20 -9.52 -0.85
N VAL A 101 0.64 -10.77 -0.69
CA VAL A 101 -0.28 -11.92 -0.71
C VAL A 101 -1.09 -11.91 0.59
N ARG A 102 -2.32 -11.39 0.54
CA ARG A 102 -3.26 -11.48 1.66
C ARG A 102 -4.02 -12.80 1.58
N THR A 103 -3.73 -13.74 2.47
CA THR A 103 -4.59 -14.91 2.66
C THR A 103 -5.89 -14.42 3.28
N LEU A 104 -6.97 -14.35 2.49
CA LEU A 104 -8.31 -14.06 3.01
C LEU A 104 -8.75 -15.28 3.85
N ASN A 105 -8.72 -15.15 5.17
CA ASN A 105 -9.26 -16.16 6.06
C ASN A 105 -10.80 -16.10 5.97
N ARG A 106 -11.38 -16.86 5.03
CA ARG A 106 -12.83 -16.98 4.89
C ARG A 106 -13.34 -17.74 6.11
N ILE A 107 -13.81 -17.00 7.11
CA ILE A 107 -14.59 -17.54 8.23
C ILE A 107 -15.88 -18.10 7.63
N VAL A 108 -15.90 -19.41 7.36
CA VAL A 108 -17.13 -20.11 7.02
C VAL A 108 -17.85 -20.31 8.35
N VAL A 109 -18.81 -19.45 8.66
CA VAL A 109 -19.78 -19.69 9.73
C VAL A 109 -20.62 -20.88 9.28
N ARG A 110 -20.17 -22.10 9.61
CA ARG A 110 -21.03 -23.27 9.56
C ARG A 110 -22.00 -23.10 10.70
N GLU A 111 -23.27 -22.88 10.39
CA GLU A 111 -24.33 -23.07 11.38
C GLU A 111 -24.20 -24.48 11.94
N THR A 112 -23.61 -24.59 13.12
CA THR A 112 -23.68 -25.82 13.89
C THR A 112 -25.08 -25.79 14.46
N ARG A 113 -26.03 -26.43 13.75
CA ARG A 113 -27.33 -26.76 14.33
C ARG A 113 -27.04 -27.70 15.50
N ALA A 114 -26.86 -27.12 16.68
CA ALA A 114 -26.88 -27.86 17.92
C ALA A 114 -28.23 -28.56 17.96
N GLN A 115 -28.25 -29.83 17.59
CA GLN A 115 -29.32 -30.73 17.98
C GLN A 115 -29.17 -30.89 19.50
N THR A 116 -29.68 -29.90 20.23
CA THR A 116 -29.97 -30.05 21.64
C THR A 116 -31.06 -31.11 21.71
N LEU A 117 -30.62 -32.34 21.93
CA LEU A 117 -31.48 -33.44 22.34
C LEU A 117 -32.23 -33.00 23.61
N LEU A 118 -33.51 -32.69 23.42
CA LEU A 118 -34.64 -33.16 24.23
C LEU A 118 -34.37 -33.36 25.72
N ARG A 119 -34.92 -32.45 26.54
CA ARG A 119 -36.07 -32.75 27.41
C ARG A 119 -36.51 -31.49 28.16
N HIS A 120 -37.82 -31.19 28.11
CA HIS A 120 -38.72 -31.24 29.28
C HIS A 120 -39.97 -30.40 28.97
N ASP A 121 -41.10 -31.09 28.79
CA ASP A 121 -42.50 -30.65 28.86
C ASP A 121 -42.95 -29.33 28.21
N LEU A 122 -43.92 -29.44 27.28
CA LEU A 122 -45.29 -28.93 27.47
C LEU A 122 -46.21 -29.37 26.32
N SER A 123 -47.44 -29.71 26.68
CA SER A 123 -48.47 -30.40 25.91
C SER A 123 -48.87 -29.75 24.58
N ALA A 124 -48.66 -30.47 23.48
CA ALA A 124 -49.52 -30.38 22.31
C ALA A 124 -49.51 -31.74 21.58
N SER A 125 -50.65 -32.44 21.60
CA SER A 125 -50.86 -33.61 20.76
C SER A 125 -51.13 -33.10 19.34
N VAL A 126 -50.12 -33.13 18.48
CA VAL A 126 -50.32 -32.95 17.05
C VAL A 126 -49.96 -34.26 16.37
N THR A 127 -51.00 -34.99 15.97
CA THR A 127 -50.85 -36.18 15.14
C THR A 127 -50.64 -35.73 13.70
N VAL A 128 -49.42 -35.89 13.19
CA VAL A 128 -49.12 -35.65 11.78
C VAL A 128 -49.64 -36.86 10.99
N LEU A 129 -50.74 -36.67 10.25
CA LEU A 129 -51.21 -37.63 9.25
C LEU A 129 -50.18 -37.68 8.10
N ASN A 130 -49.54 -38.83 7.96
CA ASN A 130 -48.59 -39.09 6.88
C ASN A 130 -49.38 -39.41 5.58
N ALA A 131 -49.31 -38.53 4.58
CA ALA A 131 -49.96 -38.70 3.28
C ALA A 131 -49.13 -39.58 2.32
N SER A 132 -48.69 -40.75 2.78
CA SER A 132 -47.98 -41.75 1.94
C SER A 132 -48.73 -43.08 1.81
N VAL A 133 -50.06 -43.09 1.98
CA VAL A 133 -50.92 -44.27 1.76
C VAL A 133 -52.07 -43.99 0.79
N PHE A 134 -51.79 -43.28 -0.30
CA PHE A 134 -52.71 -43.28 -1.46
C PHE A 134 -51.91 -43.37 -2.75
N GLU A 135 -51.26 -44.52 -2.92
CA GLU A 135 -50.99 -45.06 -4.25
C GLU A 135 -51.44 -46.52 -4.25
N GLY A 136 -52.42 -46.83 -5.10
CA GLY A 136 -52.80 -48.19 -5.44
C GLY A 136 -54.15 -48.67 -4.91
N ARG A 137 -55.22 -48.34 -5.64
CA ARG A 137 -56.21 -49.31 -6.16
C ARG A 137 -57.35 -48.58 -6.89
N GLY A 138 -57.49 -48.85 -8.19
CA GLY A 138 -58.61 -48.43 -9.03
C GLY A 138 -58.14 -48.03 -10.42
#